data_AF-A0A1Q7E3R1-F1
#
_entry.id   AF-A0A1Q7E3R1-F1
#
_cell.length_a   1.000
_cell.length_b   1.000
_cell.length_c   1.000
_cell.angle_alpha   90.00
_cell.angle_beta   90.00
_cell.angle_gamma   90.00
#
_symmetry.space_group_name_H-M   'P 1'
#
loop_
_entity.id
_entity.type
_entity.pdbx_description
1 polymer ?
#
loop_
_entity_poly.entity_id
_entity_poly.type
_entity_poly.pdbx_seq_one_letter_code
_entity_poly.pdbx_strand_id
1 'polypeptide(L)'
;MVCNTSRRTAQLMECGVVIRDPTDSASFYLSAYVLEGKVAMVSFGDSGGVPLVDRLKTDLTTRFGRPQAVKNGMWQWNSAGGNIQTVRFTWRGRGSARWIYITLTDKRVMDGISRYVGRKK
;
A
#
# COMPACT_ATOMS: atom_id res chain seq x y z
N MET A 1 -15.56 8.53 0.00
CA MET A 1 -14.84 7.74 -1.00
C MET A 1 -14.94 8.46 -2.33
N VAL A 2 -13.83 8.60 -3.05
CA VAL A 2 -13.78 9.24 -4.38
C VAL A 2 -13.13 8.27 -5.34
N CYS A 3 -13.73 8.03 -6.50
CA CYS A 3 -13.16 7.18 -7.54
C CYS A 3 -12.98 7.96 -8.85
N ASN A 4 -11.78 7.93 -9.42
CA ASN A 4 -11.46 8.52 -10.71
C ASN A 4 -11.13 7.41 -11.71
N THR A 5 -11.78 7.41 -12.87
CA THR A 5 -11.52 6.43 -13.93
C THR A 5 -10.89 7.10 -15.13
N SER A 6 -9.66 6.70 -15.48
CA SER A 6 -9.09 7.03 -16.78
C SER A 6 -9.75 6.19 -17.86
N ARG A 7 -10.27 6.82 -18.91
CA ARG A 7 -10.88 6.13 -20.06
C ARG A 7 -9.98 6.05 -21.29
N ARG A 8 -8.80 6.70 -21.27
CA ARG A 8 -7.88 6.78 -22.42
C ARG A 8 -6.78 5.71 -22.41
N THR A 9 -6.57 5.02 -21.29
CA THR A 9 -5.45 4.08 -21.07
C THR A 9 -5.92 2.91 -20.19
N ALA A 10 -6.60 1.93 -20.80
CA ALA A 10 -7.34 0.85 -20.10
C ALA A 10 -8.38 1.37 -19.08
N GLN A 11 -9.26 0.50 -18.58
CA GLN A 11 -10.15 0.86 -17.47
C GLN A 11 -9.33 0.87 -16.17
N LEU A 12 -8.55 1.94 -15.97
CA LEU A 12 -7.85 2.20 -14.72
C LEU A 12 -8.74 3.06 -13.84
N MET A 13 -9.16 2.52 -12.70
CA MET A 13 -9.92 3.22 -11.68
C MET A 13 -9.06 3.38 -10.43
N GLU A 14 -8.88 4.61 -9.96
CA GLU A 14 -8.30 4.90 -8.66
C GLU A 14 -9.43 5.27 -7.70
N CYS A 15 -9.59 4.53 -6.61
CA CYS A 15 -10.55 4.83 -5.55
C CYS A 15 -9.82 5.18 -4.26
N GLY A 16 -10.14 6.31 -3.64
CA GLY A 16 -9.54 6.79 -2.41
C GLY A 16 -10.57 7.09 -1.32
N VAL A 17 -10.23 6.88 -0.05
CA VAL A 17 -11.02 7.34 1.10
C VAL A 17 -10.09 7.69 2.26
N VAL A 18 -10.39 8.78 2.95
CA VAL A 18 -9.77 9.09 4.24
C VAL A 18 -10.58 8.38 5.33
N ILE A 19 -9.91 7.54 6.11
CA ILE A 19 -10.46 6.79 7.23
C ILE A 19 -9.79 7.30 8.50
N ARG A 20 -10.53 7.38 9.60
CA ARG A 20 -9.96 7.72 10.90
C ARG A 20 -9.93 6.47 11.79
N ASP A 21 -8.79 6.17 12.40
CA ASP A 21 -8.69 5.09 13.38
C ASP A 21 -9.53 5.46 14.62
N PRO A 22 -10.48 4.61 15.04
CA PRO A 22 -11.24 4.87 16.25
C PRO A 22 -10.39 4.78 17.52
N THR A 23 -9.21 4.14 17.47
CA THR A 23 -8.35 3.86 18.63
C THR A 23 -7.41 5.01 18.97
N ASP A 24 -6.85 5.69 17.97
CA ASP A 24 -5.84 6.74 18.18
C ASP A 24 -6.05 8.00 17.31
N SER A 25 -7.20 8.12 16.63
CA SER A 25 -7.52 9.24 15.74
C SER A 25 -6.57 9.43 14.56
N ALA A 26 -5.68 8.47 14.27
CA ALA A 26 -4.86 8.46 13.07
C ALA A 26 -5.72 8.61 11.81
N SER A 27 -5.24 9.39 10.83
CA SER A 27 -5.96 9.58 9.57
C SER A 27 -5.26 8.79 8.48
N PHE A 28 -5.92 7.77 7.95
CA PHE A 28 -5.42 6.93 6.88
C PHE A 28 -6.02 7.32 5.55
N TYR A 29 -5.19 7.60 4.56
CA TYR A 29 -5.65 7.58 3.17
C TYR A 29 -5.58 6.14 2.64
N LEU A 30 -6.75 5.53 2.41
CA LEU A 30 -6.93 4.24 1.76
C LEU A 30 -7.12 4.43 0.26
N SER A 31 -6.22 3.92 -0.59
CA SER A 31 -6.41 4.00 -2.05
C SER A 31 -6.25 2.66 -2.77
N ALA A 32 -7.16 2.36 -3.70
CA ALA A 32 -7.14 1.19 -4.57
C ALA A 32 -7.01 1.56 -6.05
N TYR A 33 -6.07 0.93 -6.76
CA TYR A 33 -6.06 0.94 -8.23
C TYR A 33 -6.67 -0.34 -8.76
N VAL A 34 -7.66 -0.22 -9.64
CA VAL A 34 -8.29 -1.33 -10.35
C VAL A 34 -7.94 -1.21 -11.83
N LEU A 35 -7.29 -2.23 -12.39
CA LEU A 35 -7.02 -2.35 -13.81
C LEU A 35 -7.73 -3.61 -14.33
N GLU A 36 -8.68 -3.44 -15.25
CA GLU A 36 -9.37 -4.57 -15.91
C GLU A 36 -9.95 -5.60 -14.90
N GLY A 37 -10.51 -5.10 -13.79
CA GLY A 37 -11.09 -5.93 -12.73
C GLY A 37 -10.10 -6.48 -11.69
N LYS A 38 -8.80 -6.15 -11.78
CA LYS A 38 -7.77 -6.59 -10.82
C LYS A 38 -7.28 -5.43 -9.96
N VAL A 39 -7.15 -5.65 -8.64
CA VAL A 39 -6.73 -4.64 -7.68
C VAL A 39 -5.21 -4.67 -7.48
N ALA A 40 -4.52 -3.54 -7.69
CA ALA A 40 -3.07 -3.46 -7.79
C ALA A 40 -2.38 -2.86 -6.56
N MET A 41 -3.08 -2.06 -5.77
CA MET A 41 -2.49 -1.31 -4.68
C MET A 41 -3.54 -1.08 -3.62
N VAL A 42 -3.19 -1.23 -2.36
CA VAL A 42 -3.96 -0.66 -1.25
C VAL A 42 -2.97 0.14 -0.43
N SER A 43 -2.99 1.48 -0.55
CA SER A 43 -2.11 2.34 0.25
C SER A 43 -2.82 2.76 1.52
N PHE A 44 -2.12 2.78 2.66
CA PHE A 44 -2.59 3.40 3.92
C PHE A 44 -1.55 4.45 4.33
N GLY A 45 -1.91 5.74 4.34
CA GLY A 45 -0.99 6.83 4.72
C GLY A 45 -1.45 7.58 5.97
N ASP A 46 -0.65 7.61 7.04
CA ASP A 46 -0.90 8.41 8.27
C ASP A 46 0.39 9.07 8.81
N SER A 47 0.22 10.05 9.72
CA SER A 47 1.24 10.78 10.50
C SER A 47 1.52 10.21 11.91
N GLY A 48 0.95 9.05 12.25
CA GLY A 48 0.87 8.53 13.62
C GLY A 48 2.20 8.32 14.35
N GLY A 49 2.11 8.17 15.68
CA GLY A 49 3.27 8.06 16.56
C GLY A 49 3.99 6.70 16.52
N VAL A 50 5.04 6.57 17.34
CA VAL A 50 5.75 5.28 17.58
C VAL A 50 4.80 4.11 17.83
N PRO A 51 3.75 4.27 18.67
CA PRO A 51 2.91 3.14 19.05
C PRO A 51 2.15 2.53 17.87
N LEU A 52 1.73 3.36 16.90
CA LEU A 52 1.02 2.87 15.72
C LEU A 52 1.94 2.02 14.83
N VAL A 53 3.20 2.44 14.66
CA VAL A 53 4.19 1.66 13.90
C VAL A 53 4.37 0.27 14.52
N ASP A 54 4.52 0.19 15.84
CA ASP A 54 4.79 -1.08 16.52
C ASP A 54 3.54 -1.98 16.59
N ARG A 55 2.34 -1.39 16.71
CA ARG A 55 1.07 -2.13 16.55
C ARG A 55 0.97 -2.74 15.15
N LEU A 56 1.18 -1.95 14.10
CA LEU A 56 1.11 -2.44 12.72
C LEU A 56 2.18 -3.49 12.41
N LYS A 57 3.39 -3.37 12.96
CA LYS A 57 4.40 -4.44 12.87
C LYS A 57 3.88 -5.75 13.45
N THR A 58 3.27 -5.69 14.63
CA THR A 58 2.71 -6.85 15.32
C THR A 58 1.58 -7.46 14.50
N ASP A 59 0.60 -6.66 14.08
CA ASP A 59 -0.56 -7.12 13.32
C ASP A 59 -0.17 -7.76 11.99
N LEU A 60 0.74 -7.13 11.24
CA LEU A 60 1.21 -7.66 9.95
C LEU A 60 2.04 -8.93 10.13
N THR A 61 2.84 -9.03 11.20
CA THR A 61 3.59 -10.24 11.50
C THR A 61 2.66 -11.40 11.87
N THR A 62 1.59 -11.12 12.64
CA THR A 62 0.56 -12.11 12.96
C THR A 62 -0.17 -12.61 11.71
N ARG A 63 -0.45 -11.72 10.75
CA ARG A 63 -1.21 -12.06 9.53
C ARG A 63 -0.37 -12.74 8.45
N PHE A 64 0.85 -12.29 8.24
CA PHE A 64 1.68 -12.69 7.10
C PHE A 64 2.94 -13.46 7.51
N GLY A 65 3.15 -13.69 8.80
CA GLY A 65 4.35 -14.33 9.33
C GLY A 65 5.55 -13.40 9.39
N ARG A 66 6.76 -13.97 9.47
CA ARG A 66 7.99 -13.19 9.64
C ARG A 66 8.29 -12.37 8.36
N PRO A 67 8.50 -11.05 8.47
CA PRO A 67 8.86 -10.21 7.33
C PRO A 67 10.30 -10.42 6.88
N GLN A 68 10.55 -10.11 5.60
CA GLN A 68 11.87 -9.73 5.12
C GLN A 68 12.11 -8.25 5.38
N ALA A 69 13.18 -7.91 6.12
CA ALA A 69 13.63 -6.54 6.25
C ALA A 69 14.40 -6.13 4.97
N VAL A 70 13.82 -5.21 4.19
CA VAL A 70 14.41 -4.76 2.91
C VAL A 70 15.42 -3.64 3.14
N LYS A 71 15.11 -2.72 4.05
CA LYS A 71 15.98 -1.63 4.52
C LYS A 71 15.41 -1.04 5.80
N ASN A 72 16.14 -0.10 6.40
CA ASN A 72 15.64 0.66 7.55
C ASN A 72 14.29 1.30 7.23
N GLY A 73 13.30 1.04 8.07
CA GLY A 73 11.95 1.56 7.83
C GLY A 73 11.13 0.79 6.81
N MET A 74 11.51 -0.44 6.42
CA MET A 74 10.79 -1.18 5.38
C MET A 74 10.81 -2.70 5.58
N TRP A 75 9.60 -3.28 5.68
CA TRP A 75 9.33 -4.70 5.75
C TRP A 75 8.53 -5.17 4.53
N GLN A 76 8.75 -6.42 4.13
CA GLN A 76 8.08 -7.02 2.98
C GLN A 76 7.73 -8.50 3.24
N TRP A 77 6.58 -8.91 2.71
CA TRP A 77 6.14 -10.31 2.62
C TRP A 77 5.80 -10.61 1.17
N ASN A 78 6.25 -11.77 0.67
CA ASN A 78 5.92 -12.26 -0.65
C ASN A 78 5.08 -13.53 -0.51
N SER A 79 4.07 -13.71 -1.36
CA SER A 79 3.25 -14.93 -1.40
C SER A 79 4.09 -16.18 -1.71
N ALA A 80 3.73 -17.33 -1.10
CA ALA A 80 4.29 -18.62 -1.47
C ALA A 80 3.95 -18.95 -2.92
N GLY A 81 4.96 -19.21 -3.76
CA GLY A 81 4.81 -19.40 -5.22
C GLY A 81 5.42 -18.29 -6.08
N GLY A 82 6.09 -17.31 -5.48
CA GLY A 82 6.82 -16.24 -6.17
C GLY A 82 6.24 -14.86 -5.88
N ASN A 83 6.99 -13.82 -6.26
CA ASN A 83 6.73 -12.39 -6.02
C ASN A 83 5.49 -11.84 -6.77
N ILE A 84 4.44 -12.65 -6.95
CA ILE A 84 3.18 -12.30 -7.62
C ILE A 84 2.37 -11.38 -6.73
N GLN A 85 2.30 -11.66 -5.42
CA GLN A 85 1.69 -10.75 -4.45
C GLN A 85 2.71 -10.38 -3.38
N THR A 86 2.82 -9.07 -3.15
CA THR A 86 3.75 -8.49 -2.18
C THR A 86 2.98 -7.58 -1.24
N VAL A 87 3.12 -7.81 0.06
CA VAL A 87 2.76 -6.83 1.08
C VAL A 87 4.03 -6.08 1.45
N ARG A 88 4.00 -4.76 1.40
CA ARG A 88 5.10 -3.91 1.82
C ARG A 88 4.62 -2.95 2.89
N PHE A 89 5.37 -2.88 3.98
CA PHE A 89 5.16 -1.93 5.06
C PHE A 89 6.36 -1.00 5.13
N THR A 90 6.13 0.31 5.01
CA THR A 90 7.17 1.34 5.06
C THR A 90 6.82 2.34 6.15
N TRP A 91 7.81 2.71 6.95
CA TRP A 91 7.68 3.79 7.92
C TRP A 91 8.92 4.67 7.86
N ARG A 92 8.74 5.99 7.92
CA ARG A 92 9.83 6.96 8.07
C ARG A 92 9.55 7.86 9.27
N GLY A 93 10.54 8.01 10.14
CA GLY A 93 10.49 8.94 11.26
C GLY A 93 11.52 10.04 11.11
N ARG A 94 11.08 11.30 11.19
CA ARG A 94 11.93 12.43 11.57
C ARG A 94 11.13 13.27 12.57
N GLY A 95 11.58 13.32 13.83
CA GLY A 95 10.83 14.01 14.90
C GLY A 95 9.51 13.32 15.27
N SER A 96 8.47 14.10 15.52
CA SER A 96 7.13 13.63 15.92
C SER A 96 6.26 13.13 14.77
N ALA A 97 6.59 13.49 13.51
CA ALA A 97 5.86 13.00 12.34
C ALA A 97 6.42 11.64 11.89
N ARG A 98 5.58 10.60 11.90
CA ARG A 98 5.93 9.33 11.27
C ARG A 98 4.95 9.01 10.17
N TRP A 99 5.47 8.99 8.95
CA TRP A 99 4.68 8.62 7.79
C TRP A 99 4.69 7.10 7.68
N ILE A 100 3.52 6.50 7.78
CA ILE A 100 3.34 5.05 7.63
C ILE A 100 2.68 4.78 6.28
N TYR A 101 3.21 3.81 5.54
CA TYR A 101 2.69 3.33 4.26
C TYR A 101 2.59 1.81 4.26
N ILE A 102 1.39 1.26 4.20
CA ILE A 102 1.16 -0.16 3.87
C ILE A 102 0.78 -0.21 2.40
N THR A 103 1.38 -1.11 1.62
CA THR A 103 1.06 -1.33 0.22
C THR A 103 0.89 -2.82 -0.03
N LEU A 104 -0.32 -3.23 -0.43
CA LEU A 104 -0.56 -4.56 -0.99
C LEU A 104 -0.47 -4.47 -2.52
N THR A 105 0.45 -5.19 -3.13
CA THR A 105 0.71 -5.12 -4.57
C THR A 105 0.56 -6.48 -5.23
N ASP A 106 -0.19 -6.54 -6.32
CA ASP A 106 -0.13 -7.66 -7.28
C ASP A 106 0.78 -7.28 -8.45
N LYS A 107 1.91 -7.98 -8.57
CA LYS A 107 2.94 -7.71 -9.57
C LYS A 107 2.41 -7.83 -11.00
N ARG A 108 1.48 -8.75 -11.29
CA ARG A 108 0.91 -8.90 -12.63
C ARG A 108 0.10 -7.67 -13.01
N VAL A 109 -0.62 -7.11 -12.04
CA VAL A 109 -1.40 -5.90 -12.25
C VAL A 109 -0.49 -4.70 -12.43
N MET A 110 0.56 -4.55 -11.60
CA MET A 110 1.54 -3.47 -11.78
C MET A 110 2.32 -3.56 -13.08
N ASP A 111 2.71 -4.76 -13.51
CA ASP A 111 3.35 -5.00 -14.81
C ASP A 111 2.37 -4.70 -15.97
N GLY A 112 1.06 -4.85 -15.75
CA GLY A 112 0.01 -4.38 -16.66
C GLY A 112 -0.06 -2.85 -16.73
N ILE A 113 -0.13 -2.18 -15.58
CA ILE A 113 -0.17 -0.71 -15.46
C ILE A 113 1.06 -0.09 -16.14
N SER A 114 2.26 -0.64 -15.91
CA SER A 114 3.51 -0.10 -16.45
C SER A 114 3.55 -0.07 -17.99
N ARG A 115 2.85 -0.99 -18.67
CA ARG A 115 2.70 -0.99 -20.14
C ARG A 115 1.94 0.25 -20.65
N TYR A 116 1.05 0.81 -19.85
CA TYR A 116 0.30 2.02 -20.21
C TYR A 116 1.08 3.31 -19.87
N VAL A 117 1.94 3.28 -18.86
CA VAL A 117 2.78 4.42 -18.45
C VAL A 117 4.05 4.53 -19.31
N GLY A 118 4.57 3.41 -19.80
CA GLY A 118 5.80 3.32 -20.59
C GLY A 118 5.72 3.86 -22.03
N ARG A 119 4.56 4.32 -22.49
CA ARG A 119 4.42 5.04 -23.77
C ARG A 119 4.31 6.55 -23.53
N LYS A 120 5.41 7.18 -23.09
CA LYS A 120 5.65 8.57 -23.47
C LYS A 120 6.27 8.55 -24.87
N LYS A 121 5.52 9.04 -25.86
CA LYS A 121 6.13 9.55 -27.09
C LYS A 121 6.83 10.87 -26.78
#